data_AF-V4S192-F1
#
_entry.id   AF-V4S192-F1
#
_cell.length_a   1.000
_cell.length_b   1.000
_cell.length_c   1.000
_cell.angle_alpha   90.00
_cell.angle_beta   90.00
_cell.angle_gamma   90.00
#
_symmetry.space_group_name_H-M   'P 1'
#
loop_
_entity.id
_entity.type
_entity.pdbx_description
1 polymer ?
#
loop_
_entity_poly.entity_id
_entity_poly.type
_entity_poly.pdbx_seq_one_letter_code
_entity_poly.pdbx_strand_id
1 'polypeptide(L)'
;YAFDYEGSKKLVFTLKEPPNSSCLVRNNSIRISTETTARSSNFEVKGYFPDKDCIIVDPSGNIVAQVYKIEDLMESKNLYHIVVKPGIDQAFIGRVI
;
A
#
# COMPACT_ATOMS: atom_id res chain seq x y z
N TYR A 1 36.01 -4.91 7.37
CA TYR A 1 35.18 -3.71 7.55
C TYR A 1 33.75 -4.12 7.24
N ALA A 2 32.96 -4.45 8.25
CA ALA A 2 31.54 -4.78 8.08
C ALA A 2 30.77 -3.47 8.19
N PHE A 3 30.10 -3.06 7.13
CA PHE A 3 29.13 -1.97 7.22
C PHE A 3 27.93 -2.53 7.95
N ASP A 4 27.73 -2.11 9.20
CA ASP A 4 26.47 -2.34 9.90
C ASP A 4 25.39 -1.52 9.17
N TYR A 5 24.69 -2.16 8.24
CA TYR A 5 23.48 -1.62 7.58
C TYR A 5 22.29 -1.59 8.54
N GLU A 6 22.52 -1.36 9.83
CA GLU A 6 21.46 -1.11 10.79
C GLU A 6 20.97 0.32 10.53
N GLY A 7 20.16 0.46 9.47
CA GLY A 7 19.46 1.68 9.14
C GLY A 7 18.69 2.20 10.35
N SER A 8 18.43 3.51 10.39
CA SER A 8 17.80 4.13 11.55
C SER A 8 16.48 3.43 11.91
N LYS A 9 16.23 3.16 13.20
CA LYS A 9 14.95 2.68 13.74
C LYS A 9 13.83 3.73 13.66
N LYS A 10 13.92 4.65 12.70
CA LYS A 10 12.92 5.68 12.45
C LYS A 10 11.73 5.02 11.78
N LEU A 11 10.58 5.11 12.42
CA LEU A 11 9.32 4.69 11.83
C LEU A 11 9.05 5.55 10.59
N VAL A 12 8.96 4.90 9.43
CA VAL A 12 8.73 5.58 8.14
C VAL A 12 7.23 5.76 7.85
N PHE A 13 6.40 4.82 8.32
CA PHE A 13 4.94 4.91 8.28
C PHE A 13 4.29 3.87 9.22
N THR A 14 3.04 4.11 9.59
CA THR A 14 2.20 3.18 10.37
C THR A 14 0.98 2.79 9.57
N LEU A 15 0.69 1.48 9.55
CA LEU A 15 -0.56 0.94 9.04
C LEU A 15 -1.61 0.93 10.16
N LYS A 16 -2.75 1.56 9.93
CA LYS A 16 -3.88 1.60 10.86
C LYS A 16 -5.04 0.85 10.22
N GLU A 17 -5.34 -0.31 10.77
CA GLU A 17 -6.59 -0.99 10.45
C GLU A 17 -7.78 -0.22 11.01
N PRO A 18 -8.94 -0.25 10.33
CA PRO A 18 -10.16 0.34 10.86
C PRO A 18 -10.61 -0.41 12.12
N PRO A 19 -11.19 0.28 13.11
CA PRO A 19 -11.48 -0.26 14.45
C PRO A 19 -12.47 -1.44 14.48
N ASN A 20 -13.09 -1.78 13.33
CA ASN A 20 -14.04 -2.88 13.16
C ASN A 20 -13.45 -4.03 12.32
N SER A 21 -12.11 -4.13 12.19
CA SER A 21 -11.42 -5.16 11.40
C SER A 21 -11.33 -6.49 12.15
N SER A 22 -12.44 -7.22 12.23
CA SER A 22 -12.28 -8.68 12.08
C SER A 22 -11.77 -8.91 10.65
N CYS A 23 -10.79 -9.79 10.48
CA CYS A 23 -10.03 -10.03 9.24
C CYS A 23 -10.86 -10.55 8.03
N LEU A 24 -12.17 -10.32 8.01
CA LEU A 24 -13.17 -10.89 7.11
C LEU A 24 -14.11 -9.86 6.47
N VAL A 25 -13.97 -8.56 6.78
CA VAL A 25 -14.89 -7.54 6.24
C VAL A 25 -14.33 -6.92 4.95
N ARG A 26 -14.95 -7.29 3.82
CA ARG A 26 -14.73 -6.85 2.43
C ARG A 26 -14.69 -5.32 2.19
N ASN A 27 -15.02 -4.50 3.20
CA ASN A 27 -15.22 -3.04 3.07
C ASN A 27 -14.34 -2.18 3.99
N ASN A 28 -13.27 -2.74 4.55
CA ASN A 28 -12.43 -2.02 5.49
C ASN A 28 -11.20 -1.44 4.79
N SER A 29 -11.21 -0.13 4.56
CA SER A 29 -10.07 0.61 4.04
C SER A 29 -8.94 0.69 5.07
N ILE A 30 -7.72 0.34 4.67
CA ILE A 30 -6.54 0.44 5.55
C ILE A 30 -5.96 1.85 5.43
N ARG A 31 -5.70 2.53 6.55
CA ARG A 31 -5.11 3.88 6.55
C ARG A 31 -3.61 3.80 6.79
N ILE A 32 -2.83 4.54 6.01
CA ILE A 32 -1.37 4.64 6.17
C ILE A 32 -1.05 6.05 6.62
N SER A 33 -0.50 6.19 7.82
CA SER A 33 -0.01 7.47 8.33
C SER A 33 1.51 7.55 8.14
N THR A 34 1.99 8.54 7.39
CA THR A 34 3.41 8.88 7.32
C THR A 34 3.75 9.95 8.36
N GLU A 35 4.85 9.77 9.08
CA GLU A 35 5.29 10.71 10.12
C GLU A 35 6.04 11.89 9.48
N THR A 36 5.33 12.70 8.71
CA THR A 36 5.86 13.93 8.10
C THR A 36 5.26 15.15 8.79
N THR A 37 6.10 16.16 9.03
CA THR A 37 5.84 17.37 9.84
C THR A 37 4.69 18.26 9.35
N ALA A 38 4.10 17.98 8.20
CA ALA A 38 2.93 18.68 7.68
C ALA A 38 1.71 17.74 7.73
N ARG A 39 0.72 18.09 8.55
CA ARG A 39 -0.68 17.58 8.58
C ARG A 39 -0.84 16.15 8.06
N SER A 40 -0.82 15.17 8.98
CA SER A 40 -1.30 13.79 8.80
C SER A 40 -1.74 13.44 7.37
N SER A 41 -0.76 13.20 6.48
CA SER A 41 -1.04 12.81 5.11
C SER A 41 -1.38 11.33 5.14
N ASN A 42 -2.66 11.05 5.39
CA ASN A 42 -3.15 9.69 5.48
C ASN A 42 -3.46 9.18 4.07
N PHE A 43 -2.67 8.25 3.57
CA PHE A 43 -3.07 7.46 2.42
C PHE A 43 -4.10 6.42 2.85
N GLU A 44 -4.90 5.95 1.91
CA GLU A 44 -5.92 4.95 2.16
C GLU A 44 -5.82 3.85 1.10
N VAL A 45 -5.75 2.60 1.56
CA VAL A 45 -5.83 1.42 0.71
C VAL A 45 -7.29 0.97 0.67
N LYS A 46 -7.83 0.79 -0.53
CA LYS A 46 -9.18 0.27 -0.77
C LYS A 46 -9.10 -0.96 -1.66
N GLY A 47 -10.18 -1.74 -1.70
CA GLY A 47 -10.24 -2.99 -2.45
C GLY A 47 -9.71 -4.18 -1.66
N TYR A 48 -9.56 -5.31 -2.33
CA TYR A 48 -9.24 -6.60 -1.77
C TYR A 48 -8.13 -7.31 -2.58
N PHE A 49 -6.95 -7.45 -1.96
CA PHE A 49 -5.77 -7.92 -2.69
C PHE A 49 -5.92 -9.29 -3.37
N PRO A 50 -6.63 -10.29 -2.80
CA PRO A 50 -6.88 -11.55 -3.50
C PRO A 50 -7.65 -11.38 -4.81
N ASP A 51 -8.56 -10.40 -4.89
CA ASP A 51 -9.29 -10.05 -6.11
C ASP A 51 -8.47 -9.15 -7.06
N LYS A 52 -7.27 -8.72 -6.63
CA LYS A 52 -6.33 -7.87 -7.39
C LYS A 52 -6.93 -6.53 -7.81
N ASP A 53 -7.87 -6.00 -7.02
CA ASP A 53 -8.59 -4.74 -7.24
C ASP A 53 -8.15 -3.63 -6.25
N CYS A 54 -6.99 -3.79 -5.61
CA CYS A 54 -6.48 -2.82 -4.65
C CYS A 54 -6.12 -1.49 -5.31
N ILE A 55 -6.51 -0.40 -4.65
CA ILE A 55 -6.08 0.96 -4.97
C ILE A 55 -5.53 1.65 -3.73
N ILE A 56 -4.55 2.53 -3.94
CA ILE A 56 -4.04 3.44 -2.90
C ILE A 56 -4.42 4.84 -3.31
N VAL A 57 -5.10 5.56 -2.43
CA VAL A 57 -5.49 6.95 -2.62
C VAL A 57 -4.74 7.87 -1.69
N ASP A 58 -4.39 9.06 -2.18
CA ASP A 58 -3.79 10.13 -1.40
C ASP A 58 -4.85 10.86 -0.54
N PRO A 59 -4.44 11.75 0.39
CA PRO A 59 -5.38 12.54 1.20
C PRO A 59 -6.31 13.45 0.40
N SER A 60 -5.97 13.75 -0.86
CA SER A 60 -6.81 14.53 -1.78
C SER A 60 -7.81 13.66 -2.54
N GLY A 61 -7.80 12.33 -2.35
CA GLY A 61 -8.68 11.38 -3.01
C GLY A 61 -8.19 10.91 -4.38
N ASN A 62 -6.97 11.27 -4.79
CA ASN A 62 -6.41 10.82 -6.06
C ASN A 62 -5.82 9.42 -5.92
N ILE A 63 -6.04 8.59 -6.94
CA ILE A 63 -5.37 7.28 -7.05
C ILE A 63 -3.88 7.51 -7.32
N VAL A 64 -3.04 7.01 -6.44
CA VAL A 64 -1.57 7.06 -6.55
C VAL A 64 -0.96 5.71 -6.92
N ALA A 65 -1.67 4.62 -6.63
CA ALA A 65 -1.33 3.30 -7.14
C ALA A 65 -2.56 2.43 -7.34
N GLN A 66 -2.51 1.53 -8.33
CA GLN A 66 -3.57 0.57 -8.62
C GLN A 66 -2.99 -0.79 -9.02
N VAL A 67 -3.58 -1.85 -8.46
CA VAL A 67 -3.28 -3.24 -8.79
C VAL A 67 -4.23 -3.69 -9.90
N TYR A 68 -3.69 -4.44 -10.84
CA TYR A 68 -4.45 -5.12 -11.88
C TYR A 68 -4.07 -6.59 -11.91
N LYS A 69 -5.08 -7.44 -12.15
CA LYS A 69 -4.88 -8.84 -12.48
C LYS A 69 -4.25 -8.94 -13.88
N ILE A 70 -3.27 -9.83 -14.03
CA ILE A 70 -2.76 -10.21 -15.34
C ILE A 70 -3.57 -11.41 -15.81
N GLU A 71 -4.46 -11.23 -16.78
CA GLU A 71 -5.38 -12.26 -17.25
C GLU A 71 -4.70 -13.33 -18.13
N ASP A 72 -3.60 -12.98 -18.80
CA ASP A 72 -3.03 -13.81 -19.89
C ASP A 72 -1.92 -14.79 -19.47
N LEU A 73 -1.47 -14.77 -18.20
CA LEU A 73 -0.26 -15.49 -17.79
C LEU A 73 -0.55 -16.54 -16.72
N MET A 74 -1.00 -17.71 -17.19
CA MET A 74 -1.03 -19.00 -16.51
C MET A 74 -1.67 -18.97 -15.11
N GLU A 75 -2.82 -19.64 -14.99
CA GLU A 75 -3.61 -19.89 -13.76
C GLU A 75 -2.81 -20.41 -12.54
N SER A 76 -1.53 -20.73 -12.70
CA SER A 76 -0.62 -21.22 -11.66
C SER A 76 0.30 -20.17 -11.02
N LYS A 77 0.38 -18.94 -11.55
CA LYS A 77 1.20 -17.87 -10.94
C LYS A 77 0.33 -16.68 -10.54
N ASN A 78 0.38 -16.30 -9.26
CA ASN A 78 -0.26 -15.10 -8.71
C ASN A 78 0.46 -13.81 -9.18
N LEU A 79 0.50 -13.58 -10.48
CA LEU A 79 1.10 -12.40 -11.09
C LEU A 79 0.08 -11.26 -11.10
N TYR A 80 0.56 -10.06 -10.82
CA TYR A 80 -0.23 -8.84 -10.84
C TYR A 80 0.63 -7.67 -11.30
N HIS A 81 -0.01 -6.69 -11.91
CA HIS A 81 0.65 -5.47 -12.36
C HIS A 81 0.28 -4.33 -11.41
N ILE A 82 1.27 -3.57 -10.95
CA ILE A 82 1.04 -2.36 -10.16
C ILE A 82 1.38 -1.15 -11.02
N VAL A 83 0.40 -0.28 -11.23
CA VAL A 83 0.62 1.04 -11.82
C VAL A 83 0.81 2.03 -10.70
N VAL A 84 1.93 2.76 -10.71
CA VAL A 84 2.26 3.78 -9.70
C VAL A 84 2.37 5.14 -10.38
N LYS A 85 1.74 6.16 -9.79
CA LYS A 85 1.80 7.54 -10.28
C LYS A 85 3.24 8.09 -10.18
N PRO A 86 3.72 8.88 -11.15
CA PRO A 86 5.04 9.50 -11.08
C PRO A 86 5.23 10.31 -9.79
N GLY A 87 6.43 10.24 -9.19
CA GLY A 87 6.76 10.93 -7.95
C GLY A 87 6.37 10.18 -6.66
N ILE A 88 5.84 8.97 -6.78
CA ILE A 88 5.54 8.08 -5.65
C ILE A 88 6.60 6.98 -5.58
N ASP A 89 7.10 6.73 -4.38
CA ASP A 89 8.12 5.69 -4.13
C ASP A 89 7.53 4.29 -4.33
N GLN A 90 8.11 3.52 -5.25
CA GLN A 90 7.61 2.19 -5.59
C GLN A 90 7.84 1.17 -4.47
N ALA A 91 8.91 1.31 -3.68
CA ALA A 91 9.21 0.40 -2.57
C ALA A 91 8.20 0.56 -1.42
N PHE A 92 7.74 1.79 -1.17
CA PHE A 92 6.63 2.10 -0.27
C PHE A 92 5.36 1.38 -0.72
N ILE A 93 4.99 1.49 -2.00
CA ILE A 93 3.81 0.81 -2.55
C ILE A 93 3.94 -0.71 -2.42
N GLY A 94 5.09 -1.28 -2.78
CA GLY A 94 5.33 -2.72 -2.69
C GLY A 94 5.36 -3.28 -1.26
N ARG A 95 5.56 -2.43 -0.24
CA ARG A 95 5.48 -2.84 1.17
C ARG A 95 4.06 -2.73 1.74
N VAL A 96 3.21 -1.92 1.12
CA VAL A 96 1.82 -1.66 1.53
C VAL A 96 0.87 -2.73 0.98
N ILE A 97 1.14 -3.21 -0.23
CA ILE A 97 0.35 -4.23 -0.95
C ILE A 97 0.86 -5.63 -0.62
#